data_AF-A0A2P4Y576-F1
#
_entry.id   AF-A0A2P4Y576-F1
#
_cell.length_a   1.000
_cell.length_b   1.000
_cell.length_c   1.000
_cell.angle_alpha   90.00
_cell.angle_beta   90.00
_cell.angle_gamma   90.00
#
_symmetry.space_group_name_H-M   'P 1'
#
loop_
_entity.id
_entity.type
_entity.pdbx_description
1 polymer ?
#
loop_
_entity_poly.entity_id
_entity_poly.type
_entity_poly.pdbx_seq_one_letter_code
_entity_poly.pdbx_strand_id
1 'polypeptide(L)'
;MTSEVDRRAVPDEATALLTVKIGDVSRTSRKHLTVVTFSFLLSEGLDVFRAKVDSCTDKALENFRGERHVREDRALYMRPGAHSKQAELVEITPSNFESRVARSYKNYLKRKTEESFQCEVYVYVKKVEPPRRR
;
A
#
# COMPACT_ATOMS: atom_id res chain seq x y z
N MET A 1 -19.30 8.05 32.68
CA MET A 1 -18.15 8.65 31.97
C MET A 1 -18.15 8.11 30.55
N THR A 2 -18.79 8.83 29.63
CA THR A 2 -18.78 8.49 28.20
C THR A 2 -17.46 8.96 27.63
N SER A 3 -16.54 8.02 27.40
CA SER A 3 -15.30 8.29 26.68
C SER A 3 -15.68 8.88 25.33
N GLU A 4 -15.41 10.17 25.15
CA GLU A 4 -15.59 10.87 23.89
C GLU A 4 -14.59 10.22 22.93
N VAL A 5 -15.08 9.29 22.10
CA VAL A 5 -14.25 8.63 21.09
C VAL A 5 -13.78 9.74 20.16
N ASP A 6 -12.48 10.07 20.24
CA ASP A 6 -11.89 11.09 19.39
C ASP A 6 -12.08 10.64 17.94
N ARG A 7 -13.08 11.22 17.27
CA ARG A 7 -13.40 10.93 15.86
C ARG A 7 -12.26 11.29 14.91
N ARG A 8 -11.17 11.89 15.42
CA ARG A 8 -9.93 12.21 14.68
C ARG A 8 -8.85 11.15 14.84
N ALA A 9 -9.01 10.20 15.78
CA ALA A 9 -8.11 9.08 15.94
C ALA A 9 -8.34 8.06 14.82
N VAL A 10 -7.25 7.45 14.35
CA VAL A 10 -7.34 6.37 13.37
C VAL A 10 -8.05 5.18 14.03
N PRO A 11 -9.07 4.59 13.39
CA PRO A 11 -9.61 3.31 13.84
C PRO A 11 -8.51 2.26 13.91
N ASP A 12 -8.53 1.39 14.93
CA ASP A 12 -7.55 0.30 15.02
C ASP A 12 -7.72 -0.66 13.83
N GLU A 13 -8.96 -1.03 13.51
CA GLU A 13 -9.27 -1.78 12.29
C GLU A 13 -9.46 -0.85 11.09
N ALA A 14 -8.68 -1.08 10.04
CA ALA A 14 -8.77 -0.31 8.80
C ALA A 14 -8.60 -1.21 7.56
N THR A 15 -9.02 -0.67 6.41
CA THR A 15 -8.84 -1.31 5.11
C THR A 15 -7.63 -0.72 4.40
N ALA A 16 -6.72 -1.57 3.92
CA ALA A 16 -5.65 -1.18 3.01
C ALA A 16 -6.12 -1.37 1.56
N LEU A 17 -5.76 -0.41 0.70
CA LEU A 17 -5.90 -0.51 -0.76
C LEU A 17 -4.50 -0.71 -1.35
N LEU A 18 -4.15 -1.98 -1.61
CA LEU A 18 -2.84 -2.37 -2.14
C LEU A 18 -2.84 -2.30 -3.67
N THR A 19 -1.98 -1.43 -4.22
CA THR A 19 -1.68 -1.38 -5.65
C THR A 19 -0.36 -2.07 -5.94
N VAL A 20 -0.38 -3.15 -6.72
CA VAL A 20 0.82 -3.85 -7.18
C VAL A 20 1.27 -3.25 -8.51
N LYS A 21 2.22 -2.31 -8.46
CA LYS A 21 2.71 -1.59 -9.65
C LYS A 21 3.78 -2.37 -10.40
N ILE A 22 3.74 -2.31 -11.73
CA ILE A 22 4.78 -2.90 -12.59
C ILE A 22 5.85 -1.84 -12.85
N GLY A 23 7.12 -2.14 -12.58
CA GLY A 23 8.25 -1.25 -12.83
C GLY A 23 9.03 -0.97 -11.55
N ASP A 24 9.43 0.28 -11.38
CA ASP A 24 10.31 0.75 -10.30
C ASP A 24 9.73 2.01 -9.67
N VAL A 25 9.91 2.19 -8.36
CA VAL A 25 9.41 3.37 -7.64
C VAL A 25 10.00 4.67 -8.20
N SER A 26 11.25 4.64 -8.64
CA SER A 26 11.99 5.79 -9.20
C SER A 26 11.53 6.21 -10.60
N ARG A 27 10.77 5.34 -11.30
CA ARG A 27 10.31 5.61 -12.67
C ARG A 27 8.79 5.66 -12.71
N THR A 28 8.23 6.72 -13.29
CA THR A 28 6.78 6.86 -13.44
C THR A 28 6.19 5.61 -14.10
N SER A 29 5.42 4.84 -13.32
CA SER A 29 4.70 3.67 -13.82
C SER A 29 3.21 3.94 -13.82
N ARG A 30 2.63 3.76 -15.02
CA ARG A 30 1.18 3.81 -15.26
C ARG A 30 0.53 2.42 -15.24
N LYS A 31 1.31 1.34 -15.23
CA LYS A 31 0.81 -0.03 -15.27
C LYS A 31 0.84 -0.65 -13.86
N HIS A 32 -0.23 -1.34 -13.50
CA HIS A 32 -0.31 -2.16 -12.30
C HIS A 32 -0.79 -3.57 -12.69
N LEU A 33 -0.36 -4.59 -11.95
CA LEU A 33 -0.86 -5.95 -12.11
C LEU A 33 -2.30 -6.05 -11.61
N THR A 34 -2.53 -5.49 -10.43
CA THR A 34 -3.83 -5.53 -9.77
C THR A 34 -3.92 -4.47 -8.68
N VAL A 35 -5.15 -4.23 -8.23
CA VAL A 35 -5.47 -3.48 -7.02
C VAL A 35 -6.33 -4.40 -6.17
N VAL A 36 -5.91 -4.64 -4.92
CA VAL A 36 -6.61 -5.51 -3.98
C VAL A 36 -6.79 -4.81 -2.63
N THR A 37 -7.83 -5.19 -1.91
CA THR A 37 -8.10 -4.69 -0.57
C THR A 37 -7.95 -5.79 0.47
N PHE A 38 -7.49 -5.43 1.67
CA PHE A 38 -7.47 -6.33 2.83
C PHE A 38 -7.63 -5.52 4.13
N SER A 39 -8.16 -6.16 5.17
CA SER A 39 -8.27 -5.55 6.50
C SER A 39 -7.01 -5.77 7.32
N PHE A 40 -6.69 -4.80 8.17
CA PHE A 40 -5.59 -4.88 9.12
C PHE A 40 -5.94 -4.16 10.42
N LEU A 41 -5.28 -4.60 11.51
CA LEU A 41 -5.30 -3.89 12.79
C LEU A 41 -4.02 -3.07 12.90
N LEU A 42 -4.11 -1.81 13.28
CA LEU A 42 -2.95 -0.95 13.48
C LEU A 42 -2.12 -1.45 14.67
N SER A 43 -2.78 -1.95 15.71
CA SER A 43 -2.20 -2.56 16.90
C SER A 43 -1.37 -3.83 16.65
N GLU A 44 -1.59 -4.54 15.52
CA GLU A 44 -0.76 -5.67 15.11
C GLU A 44 0.63 -5.23 14.61
N GLY A 45 0.80 -3.96 14.29
CA GLY A 45 2.08 -3.38 13.89
C GLY A 45 2.52 -3.67 12.45
N LEU A 46 3.69 -3.14 12.10
CA LEU A 46 4.18 -3.16 10.72
C LEU A 46 4.52 -4.56 10.21
N ASP A 47 5.02 -5.46 11.05
CA ASP A 47 5.47 -6.78 10.58
C ASP A 47 4.29 -7.63 10.11
N VAL A 48 3.17 -7.60 10.86
CA VAL A 48 1.93 -8.26 10.44
C VAL A 48 1.34 -7.58 9.20
N PHE A 49 1.38 -6.25 9.13
CA PHE A 49 0.96 -5.51 7.95
C PHE A 49 1.77 -5.90 6.70
N ARG A 50 3.10 -6.02 6.83
CA ARG A 50 4.01 -6.48 5.76
C ARG A 50 3.69 -7.90 5.33
N ALA A 51 3.51 -8.82 6.27
CA ALA A 51 3.15 -10.20 5.95
C ALA A 51 1.83 -10.30 5.18
N LYS A 52 0.82 -9.49 5.53
CA LYS A 52 -0.44 -9.39 4.77
C LYS A 52 -0.20 -8.87 3.34
N VAL A 53 0.60 -7.81 3.18
CA VAL A 53 0.96 -7.26 1.87
C VAL A 53 1.73 -8.27 1.02
N ASP A 54 2.70 -8.96 1.58
CA ASP A 54 3.45 -10.02 0.90
C ASP A 54 2.50 -11.15 0.46
N SER A 55 1.65 -11.66 1.34
CA SER A 55 0.67 -12.70 0.99
C SER A 55 -0.26 -12.27 -0.15
N CYS A 56 -0.77 -11.03 -0.11
CA CYS A 56 -1.60 -10.49 -1.19
C CYS A 56 -0.82 -10.34 -2.49
N THR A 57 0.43 -9.91 -2.42
CA THR A 57 1.29 -9.71 -3.60
C THR A 57 1.67 -11.03 -4.25
N ASP A 58 2.04 -12.03 -3.45
CA ASP A 58 2.41 -13.37 -3.94
C ASP A 58 1.21 -14.04 -4.62
N LYS A 59 0.02 -13.98 -4.00
CA LYS A 59 -1.23 -14.43 -4.63
C LYS A 59 -1.53 -13.68 -5.94
N ALA A 60 -1.27 -12.38 -6.00
CA ALA A 60 -1.47 -11.60 -7.21
C ALA A 60 -0.50 -12.02 -8.33
N LEU A 61 0.75 -12.33 -7.98
CA LEU A 61 1.76 -12.81 -8.92
C LEU A 61 1.42 -14.22 -9.45
N GLU A 62 0.98 -15.12 -8.58
CA GLU A 62 0.58 -16.49 -8.95
C GLU A 62 -0.64 -16.52 -9.87
N ASN A 63 -1.63 -15.66 -9.61
CA ASN A 63 -2.87 -15.62 -10.38
C ASN A 63 -2.77 -14.83 -11.70
N PHE A 64 -1.66 -14.14 -11.94
CA PHE A 64 -1.50 -13.31 -13.14
C PHE A 64 -1.26 -14.16 -14.38
N ARG A 65 -2.24 -14.20 -15.30
CA ARG A 65 -2.21 -15.02 -16.53
C ARG A 65 -1.35 -14.43 -17.67
N GLY A 66 -0.41 -13.55 -17.35
CA GLY A 66 0.41 -12.85 -18.33
C GLY A 66 1.89 -13.16 -18.20
N GLU A 67 2.71 -12.18 -18.57
CA GLU A 67 4.17 -12.27 -18.41
C GLU A 67 4.53 -12.46 -16.94
N ARG A 68 5.56 -13.26 -16.66
CA ARG A 68 6.00 -13.52 -15.29
C ARG A 68 6.57 -12.22 -14.68
N HIS A 69 6.16 -11.93 -13.46
CA HIS A 69 6.69 -10.82 -12.67
C HIS A 69 7.32 -11.33 -11.37
N VAL A 70 8.24 -10.57 -10.82
CA VAL A 70 8.90 -10.84 -9.53
C VAL A 70 8.94 -9.59 -8.67
N ARG A 71 8.80 -9.77 -7.36
CA ARG A 71 8.99 -8.71 -6.38
C ARG A 71 10.44 -8.73 -5.87
N GLU A 72 11.29 -7.92 -6.47
CA GLU A 72 12.67 -7.71 -5.99
C GLU A 72 12.71 -6.70 -4.83
N ASP A 73 11.93 -5.62 -4.94
CA ASP A 73 11.83 -4.60 -3.91
C ASP A 73 10.80 -5.01 -2.84
N ARG A 74 11.29 -5.24 -1.62
CA ARG A 74 10.47 -5.58 -0.46
C ARG A 74 9.95 -4.36 0.29
N ALA A 75 10.31 -3.14 -0.11
CA ALA A 75 9.75 -1.92 0.44
C ALA A 75 8.24 -1.82 0.16
N LEU A 76 7.59 -1.05 1.02
CA LEU A 76 6.17 -0.69 0.90
C LEU A 76 6.13 0.82 0.88
N TYR A 77 5.23 1.38 0.08
CA TYR A 77 5.16 2.83 -0.07
C TYR A 77 3.75 3.35 0.20
N MET A 78 3.67 4.54 0.78
CA MET A 78 2.42 5.30 0.95
C MET A 78 2.55 6.67 0.30
N ARG A 79 1.43 7.22 -0.18
CA ARG A 79 1.39 8.62 -0.60
C ARG A 79 1.42 9.54 0.63
N PRO A 80 2.19 10.63 0.60
CA PRO A 80 2.12 11.65 1.64
C PRO A 80 0.82 12.47 1.59
N GLY A 81 0.15 12.54 0.42
CA GLY A 81 -1.12 13.22 0.20
C GLY A 81 -1.89 12.70 -1.01
N ALA A 82 -3.16 13.11 -1.14
CA ALA A 82 -4.08 12.62 -2.18
C ALA A 82 -3.52 12.80 -3.62
N HIS A 83 -2.93 13.97 -3.86
CA HIS A 83 -2.43 14.39 -5.17
C HIS A 83 -0.92 14.22 -5.32
N SER A 84 -0.28 13.50 -4.40
CA SER A 84 1.16 13.28 -4.46
C SER A 84 1.54 12.44 -5.67
N LYS A 85 2.60 12.86 -6.34
CA LYS A 85 3.22 12.17 -7.45
C LYS A 85 3.92 10.91 -6.97
N GLN A 86 4.21 10.00 -7.89
CA GLN A 86 4.93 8.77 -7.57
C GLN A 86 6.32 9.04 -6.96
N ALA A 87 7.03 10.04 -7.44
CA ALA A 87 8.34 10.44 -6.91
C ALA A 87 8.29 10.94 -5.45
N GLU A 88 7.10 11.23 -4.93
CA GLU A 88 6.89 11.67 -3.55
C GLU A 88 6.43 10.52 -2.64
N LEU A 89 6.33 9.29 -3.16
CA LEU A 89 6.03 8.12 -2.36
C LEU A 89 7.07 7.96 -1.25
N VAL A 90 6.57 7.63 -0.06
CA VAL A 90 7.42 7.43 1.11
C VAL A 90 7.43 5.97 1.48
N GLU A 91 8.63 5.41 1.64
CA GLU A 91 8.82 4.08 2.17
C GLU A 91 8.31 3.97 3.62
N ILE A 92 7.58 2.90 3.88
CA ILE A 92 7.07 2.56 5.19
C ILE A 92 8.14 1.82 6.00
N THR A 93 8.47 2.38 7.14
CA THR A 93 9.45 1.85 8.10
C THR A 93 8.81 1.72 9.48
N PRO A 94 9.38 0.94 10.40
CA PRO A 94 8.85 0.81 11.76
C PRO A 94 8.66 2.16 12.47
N SER A 95 9.56 3.12 12.23
CA SER A 95 9.52 4.44 12.85
C SER A 95 8.46 5.39 12.26
N ASN A 96 7.92 5.10 11.07
CA ASN A 96 6.96 5.99 10.40
C ASN A 96 5.58 5.35 10.16
N PHE A 97 5.48 4.02 10.17
CA PHE A 97 4.36 3.22 10.65
C PHE A 97 2.98 3.90 10.72
N GLU A 98 2.60 4.01 11.97
CA GLU A 98 1.37 4.61 12.46
C GLU A 98 1.22 6.07 12.06
N SER A 99 2.30 6.85 12.06
CA SER A 99 2.25 8.27 11.69
C SER A 99 1.78 8.48 10.24
N ARG A 100 2.15 7.55 9.33
CA ARG A 100 1.75 7.60 7.91
C ARG A 100 0.29 7.20 7.74
N VAL A 101 -0.15 6.16 8.45
CA VAL A 101 -1.58 5.77 8.48
C VAL A 101 -2.42 6.92 9.04
N ALA A 102 -2.01 7.52 10.15
CA ALA A 102 -2.69 8.66 10.77
C ALA A 102 -2.74 9.88 9.86
N ARG A 103 -1.67 10.17 9.12
CA ARG A 103 -1.68 11.26 8.13
C ARG A 103 -2.65 10.98 6.99
N SER A 104 -2.67 9.74 6.50
CA SER A 104 -3.61 9.31 5.46
C SER A 104 -5.07 9.47 5.93
N TYR A 105 -5.36 9.04 7.15
CA TYR A 105 -6.69 9.18 7.76
C TYR A 105 -7.11 10.64 7.94
N LYS A 106 -6.20 11.50 8.45
CA LYS A 106 -6.45 12.94 8.55
C LYS A 106 -6.73 13.59 7.20
N ASN A 107 -6.06 13.13 6.14
CA ASN A 107 -6.34 13.62 4.79
C ASN A 107 -7.70 13.14 4.29
N TYR A 108 -8.07 11.89 4.58
CA TYR A 108 -9.39 11.34 4.27
C TYR A 108 -10.52 12.16 4.92
N LEU A 109 -10.43 12.45 6.23
CA LEU A 109 -11.43 13.24 6.95
C LEU A 109 -11.66 14.63 6.34
N LYS A 110 -10.66 15.21 5.64
CA LYS A 110 -10.79 16.51 4.96
C LYS A 110 -11.54 16.44 3.64
N ARG A 111 -11.64 15.27 3.00
CA ARG A 111 -12.22 15.11 1.66
C ARG A 111 -13.75 15.23 1.64
N LYS A 112 -14.43 15.16 2.79
CA LYS A 112 -15.91 15.17 2.90
C LYS A 112 -16.58 14.21 1.91
N THR A 113 -16.02 13.00 1.79
CA THR A 113 -16.54 11.92 0.93
C THR A 113 -17.42 10.96 1.74
N GLU A 114 -18.36 10.30 1.07
CA GLU A 114 -19.16 9.21 1.64
C GLU A 114 -18.44 7.84 1.56
N GLU A 115 -17.36 7.77 0.78
CA GLU A 115 -16.54 6.56 0.67
C GLU A 115 -15.87 6.21 2.01
N SER A 116 -15.75 4.93 2.31
CA SER A 116 -14.99 4.48 3.49
C SER A 116 -13.50 4.76 3.34
N PHE A 117 -12.83 5.04 4.47
CA PHE A 117 -11.38 5.20 4.49
C PHE A 117 -10.66 3.95 3.97
N GLN A 118 -9.75 4.17 3.02
CA GLN A 118 -8.82 3.16 2.54
C GLN A 118 -7.39 3.68 2.61
N CYS A 119 -6.51 2.92 3.26
CA CYS A 119 -5.11 3.23 3.37
C CYS A 119 -4.39 2.79 2.09
N GLU A 120 -4.10 3.74 1.18
CA GLU A 120 -3.41 3.44 -0.07
C GLU A 120 -1.95 2.99 0.16
N VAL A 121 -1.63 1.78 -0.27
CA VAL A 121 -0.29 1.19 -0.19
C VAL A 121 0.16 0.70 -1.56
N TYR A 122 1.45 0.87 -1.84
CA TYR A 122 2.05 0.57 -3.13
C TYR A 122 3.23 -0.37 -2.94
N VAL A 123 3.31 -1.38 -3.80
CA VAL A 123 4.49 -2.24 -3.95
C VAL A 123 4.87 -2.30 -5.43
N TYR A 124 6.12 -2.60 -5.72
CA TYR A 124 6.64 -2.65 -7.08
C TYR A 124 7.12 -4.05 -7.44
N VAL A 125 6.79 -4.48 -8.65
CA VAL A 125 7.21 -5.75 -9.24
C VAL A 125 7.81 -5.50 -10.60
N LYS A 126 8.78 -6.31 -11.00
CA LYS A 126 9.43 -6.22 -12.31
C LYS A 126 9.05 -7.41 -13.16
N LYS A 127 8.95 -7.17 -14.47
CA LYS A 127 8.81 -8.24 -15.46
C LYS A 127 10.11 -9.05 -15.49
N VAL A 128 9.99 -10.37 -15.49
CA VAL A 128 11.12 -11.27 -15.75
C VAL A 128 11.40 -11.22 -17.26
N GLU A 129 12.54 -10.66 -17.65
CA GLU A 129 12.98 -10.79 -19.04
C GLU A 129 13.33 -12.26 -19.32
N PRO A 130 12.86 -12.85 -20.43
CA PRO A 130 13.34 -14.17 -20.83
C PRO A 130 14.85 -14.09 -21.06
N PRO A 131 15.62 -15.14 -20.72
CA PRO A 131 17.05 -15.15 -21.00
C PRO A 131 17.26 -14.91 -22.49
N ARG A 132 17.97 -13.83 -22.84
CA ARG A 132 18.35 -13.55 -24.22
C ARG A 132 19.23 -14.70 -24.69
N ARG A 133 18.72 -15.52 -25.61
CA ARG A 133 19.53 -16.50 -26.32
C ARG A 133 20.61 -15.72 -27.08
N ARG A 134 21.87 -15.84 -26.65
CA ARG A 134 23.04 -15.48 -27.45
C ARG A 134 23.34 -16.62 -28.42
#